data_AF-A0A7Z0J7L8-F1
#
_entry.id   AF-A0A7Z0J7L8-F1
#
_cell.length_a   1.000
_cell.length_b   1.000
_cell.length_c   1.000
_cell.angle_alpha   90.00
_cell.angle_beta   90.00
_cell.angle_gamma   90.00
#
_symmetry.space_group_name_H-M   'P 1'
#
loop_
_entity.id
_entity.type
_entity.pdbx_description
1 polymer ?
#
loop_
_entity_poly.entity_id
_entity_poly.type
_entity_poly.pdbx_seq_one_letter_code
_entity_poly.pdbx_strand_id
1 'polypeptide(L)'
;MIGRTVFMVGALGMLTLVLLYGVAFVVGGGRIGWAGTLEWSDGVPWPMMAIRAWVIIPLCWIAAAGSLLLVPAARWPQALDFMFLIAVTLVLFGMMTLIFAKVYPESGGTFFDSIQHATGIHWTSIALAPQAISLVALGIRLSILLPQYNAAIREQNENLRRMRENLRKPF
;
A
#
# COMPACT_ATOMS: atom_id res chain seq x y z
N MET A 1 19.24 -2.17 -0.16
CA MET A 1 18.59 -2.59 -1.43
C MET A 1 17.64 -3.76 -1.25
N ILE A 2 18.00 -4.79 -0.45
CA ILE A 2 17.16 -5.98 -0.22
C ILE A 2 15.77 -5.61 0.37
N GLY A 3 15.70 -4.83 1.46
CA GLY A 3 14.40 -4.48 2.07
C GLY A 3 13.43 -3.77 1.13
N ARG A 4 13.91 -2.82 0.31
CA ARG A 4 13.10 -2.15 -0.72
C ARG A 4 12.59 -3.16 -1.76
N THR A 5 13.44 -4.10 -2.18
CA THR A 5 13.05 -5.12 -3.16
C THR A 5 11.94 -6.00 -2.58
N VAL A 6 12.12 -6.51 -1.37
CA VAL A 6 11.12 -7.33 -0.67
C VAL A 6 9.79 -6.58 -0.53
N PHE A 7 9.83 -5.30 -0.13
CA PHE A 7 8.63 -4.47 -0.06
C PHE A 7 7.94 -4.36 -1.42
N MET A 8 8.71 -4.07 -2.48
CA MET A 8 8.16 -3.93 -3.83
C MET A 8 7.60 -5.24 -4.38
N VAL A 9 8.16 -6.41 -4.03
CA VAL A 9 7.57 -7.71 -4.40
C VAL A 9 6.17 -7.85 -3.79
N GLY A 10 6.03 -7.54 -2.49
CA GLY A 10 4.71 -7.53 -1.84
C GLY A 10 3.76 -6.55 -2.52
N ALA A 11 4.24 -5.35 -2.84
CA ALA A 11 3.42 -4.28 -3.43
C ALA A 11 2.97 -4.63 -4.85
N LEU A 12 3.85 -5.19 -5.67
CA LEU A 12 3.54 -5.66 -7.02
C LEU A 12 2.58 -6.85 -6.98
N GLY A 13 2.75 -7.77 -6.04
CA GLY A 13 1.80 -8.87 -5.84
C GLY A 13 0.42 -8.35 -5.49
N MET A 14 0.32 -7.41 -4.54
CA MET A 14 -0.95 -6.79 -4.16
C MET A 14 -1.58 -6.00 -5.30
N LEU A 15 -0.79 -5.22 -6.04
CA LEU A 15 -1.25 -4.51 -7.23
C LEU A 15 -1.77 -5.47 -8.31
N THR A 16 -1.07 -6.59 -8.53
CA THR A 16 -1.49 -7.62 -9.49
C THR A 16 -2.85 -8.19 -9.11
N LEU A 17 -3.07 -8.48 -7.82
CA LEU A 17 -4.38 -8.93 -7.34
C LEU A 17 -5.47 -7.89 -7.58
N VAL A 18 -5.20 -6.62 -7.29
CA VAL A 18 -6.16 -5.52 -7.54
C VAL A 18 -6.50 -5.42 -9.02
N LEU A 19 -5.52 -5.51 -9.90
CA LEU A 19 -5.73 -5.45 -11.35
C LEU A 19 -6.52 -6.66 -11.86
N LEU A 20 -6.14 -7.88 -11.44
CA LEU A 20 -6.88 -9.10 -11.79
C LEU A 20 -8.33 -9.03 -11.33
N TYR A 21 -8.54 -8.53 -10.12
CA TYR A 21 -9.86 -8.34 -9.55
C TYR A 21 -10.67 -7.27 -10.30
N GLY A 22 -10.04 -6.17 -10.71
CA GLY A 22 -10.65 -5.16 -11.56
C GLY A 22 -11.02 -5.70 -12.96
N VAL A 23 -10.17 -6.54 -13.55
CA VAL A 23 -10.49 -7.22 -14.82
C VAL A 23 -11.66 -8.18 -14.63
N ALA A 24 -11.67 -8.99 -13.56
CA ALA A 24 -12.78 -9.86 -13.24
C ALA A 24 -14.09 -9.08 -12.99
N PHE A 25 -13.99 -7.89 -12.38
CA PHE A 25 -15.12 -6.98 -12.23
C PHE A 25 -15.70 -6.54 -13.57
N VAL A 26 -14.85 -6.07 -14.48
CA VAL A 26 -15.29 -5.61 -15.80
C VAL A 26 -15.86 -6.75 -16.63
N VAL A 27 -15.18 -7.91 -16.65
CA VAL A 27 -15.61 -9.09 -17.43
C VAL A 27 -16.90 -9.70 -16.88
N GLY A 28 -17.06 -9.71 -15.55
CA GLY A 28 -18.27 -10.21 -14.87
C GLY A 28 -19.48 -9.28 -14.97
N GLY A 29 -19.40 -8.17 -15.73
CA GLY A 29 -20.48 -7.20 -15.88
C GLY A 29 -20.74 -6.38 -14.61
N GLY A 30 -19.71 -6.18 -13.78
CA GLY A 30 -19.78 -5.37 -12.59
C GLY A 30 -20.18 -3.93 -12.92
N ARG A 31 -21.10 -3.38 -12.13
CA ARG A 31 -21.61 -2.00 -12.24
C ARG A 31 -21.33 -1.28 -10.94
N ILE A 32 -21.00 0.00 -11.04
CA ILE A 32 -20.94 0.88 -9.87
C ILE A 32 -22.32 1.53 -9.76
N GLY A 33 -23.12 1.06 -8.80
CA GLY A 33 -24.45 1.55 -8.51
C GLY A 33 -24.46 2.92 -7.83
N TRP A 34 -25.65 3.44 -7.58
CA TRP A 34 -25.83 4.71 -6.87
C TRP A 34 -25.28 4.60 -5.44
N ALA A 35 -24.55 5.63 -4.99
CA ALA A 35 -23.80 5.65 -3.73
C ALA A 35 -22.59 4.69 -3.64
N GLY A 36 -22.05 4.23 -4.78
CA GLY A 36 -20.78 3.49 -4.82
C GLY A 36 -20.91 2.02 -4.40
N THR A 37 -22.12 1.47 -4.48
CA THR A 37 -22.35 0.03 -4.36
C THR A 37 -21.76 -0.68 -5.58
N LEU A 38 -21.00 -1.75 -5.37
CA LEU A 38 -20.55 -2.62 -6.47
C LEU A 38 -21.64 -3.66 -6.71
N GLU A 39 -22.34 -3.55 -7.83
CA GLU A 39 -23.41 -4.44 -8.26
C GLU A 39 -22.91 -5.40 -9.32
N TRP A 40 -23.42 -6.62 -9.34
CA TRP A 40 -22.99 -7.70 -10.24
C TRP A 40 -24.15 -8.14 -11.11
N SER A 41 -23.86 -8.68 -12.30
CA SER A 41 -24.92 -9.23 -13.14
C SER A 41 -25.50 -10.51 -12.52
N ASP A 42 -26.82 -10.63 -12.49
CA ASP A 42 -27.52 -11.80 -11.92
C ASP A 42 -27.17 -13.13 -12.62
N GLY A 43 -26.62 -13.06 -13.85
CA GLY A 43 -26.26 -14.22 -14.66
C GLY A 43 -24.84 -14.78 -14.42
N VAL A 44 -24.02 -14.13 -13.59
CA VAL A 44 -22.65 -14.58 -13.28
C VAL A 44 -22.54 -14.81 -11.77
N PRO A 45 -22.19 -16.02 -11.31
CA PRO A 45 -22.05 -16.29 -9.88
C PRO A 45 -20.99 -15.36 -9.28
N TRP A 46 -21.42 -14.57 -8.30
CA TRP A 46 -20.54 -13.71 -7.51
C TRP A 46 -19.82 -14.54 -6.45
N PRO A 47 -18.47 -14.51 -6.35
CA PRO A 47 -17.50 -13.78 -7.15
C PRO A 47 -17.07 -14.60 -8.37
N MET A 48 -16.79 -13.93 -9.48
CA MET A 48 -16.23 -14.61 -10.66
C MET A 48 -14.85 -15.24 -10.35
N MET A 49 -14.12 -14.65 -9.38
CA MET A 49 -12.89 -15.22 -8.83
C MET A 49 -12.78 -14.88 -7.33
N ALA A 50 -12.88 -15.89 -6.45
CA ALA A 50 -12.67 -15.72 -5.02
C ALA A 50 -11.15 -15.63 -4.73
N ILE A 51 -10.64 -14.43 -4.47
CA ILE A 51 -9.26 -14.26 -3.96
C ILE A 51 -9.29 -14.68 -2.50
N ARG A 52 -8.64 -15.80 -2.18
CA ARG A 52 -8.63 -16.33 -0.82
C ARG A 52 -7.75 -15.50 0.12
N ALA A 53 -8.17 -15.38 1.39
CA ALA A 53 -7.46 -14.60 2.41
C ALA A 53 -6.00 -15.02 2.60
N TRP A 54 -5.69 -16.31 2.41
CA TRP A 54 -4.32 -16.84 2.51
C TRP A 54 -3.38 -16.32 1.41
N VAL A 55 -3.88 -15.67 0.36
CA VAL A 55 -3.05 -15.00 -0.65
C VAL A 55 -2.74 -13.55 -0.23
N ILE A 56 -3.73 -12.86 0.33
CA ILE A 56 -3.63 -11.45 0.74
C ILE A 56 -2.74 -11.31 1.98
N ILE A 57 -2.95 -12.16 2.98
CA ILE A 57 -2.23 -12.09 4.26
C ILE A 57 -0.70 -12.15 4.05
N PRO A 58 -0.12 -13.13 3.33
CA PRO A 58 1.32 -13.17 3.10
C PRO A 58 1.86 -11.95 2.37
N LEU A 59 1.13 -11.39 1.39
CA LEU A 59 1.56 -10.18 0.68
C LEU A 59 1.67 -8.99 1.63
N CYS A 60 0.71 -8.83 2.54
CA CYS A 60 0.75 -7.83 3.61
C CYS A 60 1.97 -8.01 4.53
N TRP A 61 2.29 -9.25 4.89
CA TRP A 61 3.45 -9.57 5.74
C TRP A 61 4.79 -9.40 5.03
N ILE A 62 4.89 -9.72 3.74
CA ILE A 62 6.09 -9.51 2.91
C ILE A 62 6.43 -8.01 2.88
N ALA A 63 5.44 -7.15 2.68
CA ALA A 63 5.64 -5.70 2.69
C ALA A 63 6.18 -5.22 4.04
N ALA A 64 5.59 -5.70 5.15
CA ALA A 64 6.05 -5.38 6.49
C ALA A 64 7.49 -5.84 6.76
N ALA A 65 7.82 -7.08 6.39
CA ALA A 65 9.19 -7.58 6.48
C ALA A 65 10.16 -6.71 5.67
N GLY A 66 9.79 -6.35 4.43
CA GLY A 66 10.58 -5.45 3.58
C GLY A 66 10.82 -4.08 4.20
N SER A 67 9.79 -3.50 4.84
CA SER A 67 9.90 -2.22 5.53
C SER A 67 10.88 -2.27 6.71
N LEU A 68 10.81 -3.33 7.54
CA LEU A 68 11.68 -3.53 8.68
C LEU A 68 13.14 -3.77 8.26
N LEU A 69 13.36 -4.45 7.14
CA LEU A 69 14.68 -4.63 6.55
C LEU A 69 15.25 -3.36 5.93
N LEU A 70 14.39 -2.44 5.48
CA LEU A 70 14.82 -1.20 4.82
C LEU A 70 15.27 -0.13 5.82
N VAL A 71 14.54 0.02 6.94
CA VAL A 71 14.69 1.11 7.91
C VAL A 71 16.12 1.29 8.43
N PRO A 72 16.84 0.24 8.89
CA PRO A 72 18.17 0.41 9.51
C PRO A 72 19.22 0.96 8.55
N ALA A 73 19.15 0.59 7.27
CA ALA A 73 20.13 0.94 6.25
C ALA A 73 19.85 2.28 5.55
N ALA A 74 18.71 2.92 5.84
CA ALA A 74 18.26 4.08 5.09
C ALA A 74 19.07 5.34 5.37
N ARG A 75 19.31 6.17 4.35
CA ARG A 75 20.07 7.43 4.48
C ARG A 75 19.20 8.62 4.08
N TRP A 76 19.60 9.83 4.48
CA TRP A 76 18.83 11.05 4.22
C TRP A 76 18.44 11.29 2.75
N PRO A 77 19.22 10.89 1.71
CA PRO A 77 18.79 11.08 0.32
C PRO A 77 17.53 10.26 -0.03
N GLN A 78 17.20 9.24 0.77
CA GLN A 78 16.07 8.35 0.57
C GLN A 78 14.81 8.82 1.31
N ALA A 79 14.80 10.00 1.94
CA ALA A 79 13.63 10.49 2.67
C ALA A 79 12.36 10.53 1.80
N LEU A 80 12.47 10.93 0.54
CA LEU A 80 11.32 10.94 -0.38
C LEU A 80 10.81 9.52 -0.71
N ASP A 81 11.72 8.55 -0.83
CA ASP A 81 11.34 7.15 -1.06
C ASP A 81 10.46 6.64 0.09
N PHE A 82 10.76 7.02 1.34
CA PHE A 82 9.95 6.63 2.50
C PHE A 82 8.54 7.20 2.46
N MET A 83 8.34 8.43 1.98
CA MET A 83 7.00 8.98 1.77
C MET A 83 6.22 8.16 0.73
N PHE A 84 6.87 7.79 -0.38
CA PHE A 84 6.26 6.94 -1.38
C PHE A 84 5.87 5.57 -0.79
N LEU A 85 6.75 4.93 -0.02
CA LEU A 85 6.46 3.64 0.62
C LEU A 85 5.31 3.72 1.63
N ILE A 86 5.19 4.82 2.37
CA ILE A 86 4.06 5.06 3.28
C ILE A 86 2.76 5.17 2.48
N ALA A 87 2.76 5.93 1.39
CA ALA A 87 1.59 6.05 0.51
C ALA A 87 1.18 4.69 -0.08
N VAL A 88 2.16 3.89 -0.55
CA VAL A 88 1.92 2.53 -1.04
C VAL A 88 1.35 1.63 0.06
N THR A 89 1.88 1.72 1.28
CA THR A 89 1.36 0.99 2.45
C THR A 89 -0.12 1.30 2.69
N LEU A 90 -0.48 2.59 2.72
CA LEU A 90 -1.86 3.03 2.97
C LEU A 90 -2.81 2.59 1.85
N VAL A 91 -2.43 2.83 0.59
CA VAL A 91 -3.31 2.58 -0.57
C VAL A 91 -3.40 1.10 -0.86
N LEU A 92 -2.28 0.44 -1.18
CA LEU A 92 -2.32 -0.95 -1.65
C LEU A 92 -2.59 -1.94 -0.55
N PHE A 93 -2.14 -1.70 0.68
CA PHE A 93 -2.29 -2.70 1.73
C PHE A 93 -3.29 -2.32 2.82
N GLY A 94 -3.51 -1.03 3.06
CA GLY A 94 -4.59 -0.57 3.93
C GLY A 94 -5.94 -0.64 3.22
N MET A 95 -6.15 0.23 2.24
CA MET A 95 -7.45 0.38 1.59
C MET A 95 -7.86 -0.86 0.79
N MET A 96 -6.97 -1.46 0.00
CA MET A 96 -7.37 -2.62 -0.82
C MET A 96 -7.69 -3.86 0.03
N THR A 97 -7.01 -4.07 1.15
CA THR A 97 -7.34 -5.15 2.10
C THR A 97 -8.76 -4.99 2.63
N LEU A 98 -9.17 -3.77 2.98
CA LEU A 98 -10.54 -3.48 3.40
C LEU A 98 -11.55 -3.72 2.27
N ILE A 99 -11.20 -3.36 1.03
CA ILE A 99 -12.04 -3.64 -0.14
C ILE A 99 -12.19 -5.14 -0.34
N PHE A 100 -11.10 -5.91 -0.37
CA PHE A 100 -11.15 -7.36 -0.54
C PHE A 100 -11.96 -8.05 0.56
N ALA A 101 -11.87 -7.60 1.80
CA ALA A 101 -12.64 -8.15 2.90
C ALA A 101 -14.15 -7.90 2.78
N LYS A 102 -14.56 -6.70 2.36
CA LYS A 102 -15.97 -6.38 2.11
C LYS A 102 -16.57 -7.18 0.98
N VAL A 103 -15.71 -7.60 0.06
CA VAL A 103 -16.12 -8.23 -1.17
C VAL A 103 -15.87 -9.76 -1.14
N TYR A 104 -15.41 -10.27 0.00
CA TYR A 104 -15.19 -11.68 0.27
C TYR A 104 -16.52 -12.42 0.48
N PRO A 105 -16.84 -13.42 -0.36
CA PRO A 105 -18.08 -14.16 -0.29
C PRO A 105 -17.79 -15.62 0.06
N GLU A 106 -17.70 -15.95 1.34
CA GLU A 106 -17.80 -17.35 1.74
C GLU A 106 -18.96 -17.49 2.73
N SER A 107 -20.07 -18.06 2.25
CA SER A 107 -20.99 -18.80 3.12
C SER A 107 -20.25 -20.03 3.61
N GLY A 108 -19.69 -19.96 4.82
CA GLY A 108 -18.82 -21.02 5.36
C GLY A 108 -17.72 -20.53 6.30
N GLY A 109 -17.69 -19.23 6.63
CA GLY A 109 -16.84 -18.72 7.70
C GLY A 109 -17.07 -19.40 9.06
N THR A 110 -16.14 -19.21 9.98
CA THR A 110 -16.27 -19.66 11.38
C THR A 110 -17.62 -19.26 11.98
N PHE A 111 -18.15 -19.98 12.97
CA PHE A 111 -19.51 -19.81 13.55
C PHE A 111 -19.95 -18.36 13.86
N PHE A 112 -19.02 -17.41 13.99
CA PHE A 112 -19.31 -15.98 14.17
C PHE A 112 -19.67 -15.24 12.87
N ASP A 113 -19.30 -15.73 11.69
CA ASP A 113 -19.63 -15.13 10.39
C ASP A 113 -21.10 -15.36 9.99
N SER A 114 -21.74 -16.41 10.54
CA SER A 114 -23.14 -16.75 10.27
C SER A 114 -24.16 -15.89 11.02
N ILE A 115 -23.72 -15.07 11.98
CA ILE A 115 -24.65 -14.34 12.87
C ILE A 115 -25.07 -12.98 12.28
N GLN A 116 -24.36 -12.44 11.27
CA GLN A 116 -24.60 -11.06 10.79
C GLN A 116 -24.33 -10.76 9.29
N HIS A 117 -24.47 -11.72 8.36
CA HIS A 117 -24.06 -11.49 6.95
C HIS A 117 -22.59 -11.00 6.84
N ALA A 118 -21.71 -11.55 7.69
CA ALA A 118 -20.39 -10.98 7.89
C ALA A 118 -19.50 -11.27 6.68
N THR A 119 -19.31 -10.23 5.88
CA THR A 119 -18.13 -9.94 5.06
C THR A 119 -16.84 -10.40 5.75
N GLY A 120 -15.80 -10.82 5.01
CA GLY A 120 -14.52 -11.38 5.49
C GLY A 120 -13.65 -10.48 6.41
N ILE A 121 -14.25 -9.81 7.38
CA ILE A 121 -13.65 -8.89 8.33
C ILE A 121 -12.79 -9.64 9.34
N HIS A 122 -13.09 -10.90 9.66
CA HIS A 122 -12.37 -11.67 10.68
C HIS A 122 -10.87 -11.82 10.38
N TRP A 123 -10.48 -11.91 9.09
CA TRP A 123 -9.08 -12.00 8.69
C TRP A 123 -8.42 -10.63 8.44
N THR A 124 -9.18 -9.53 8.41
CA THR A 124 -8.63 -8.19 8.16
C THR A 124 -7.68 -7.73 9.24
N SER A 125 -7.93 -8.08 10.51
CA SER A 125 -7.02 -7.76 11.61
C SER A 125 -5.62 -8.34 11.37
N ILE A 126 -5.55 -9.58 10.87
CA ILE A 126 -4.30 -10.28 10.55
C ILE A 126 -3.59 -9.65 9.35
N ALA A 127 -4.35 -9.17 8.35
CA ALA A 127 -3.79 -8.53 7.16
C ALA A 127 -3.41 -7.05 7.35
N LEU A 128 -4.10 -6.33 8.26
CA LEU A 128 -3.88 -4.92 8.55
C LEU A 128 -2.81 -4.69 9.63
N ALA A 129 -2.64 -5.62 10.59
CA ALA A 129 -1.61 -5.49 11.62
C ALA A 129 -0.19 -5.27 11.04
N PRO A 130 0.25 -5.97 9.98
CA PRO A 130 1.53 -5.70 9.30
C PRO A 130 1.65 -4.28 8.74
N GLN A 131 0.53 -3.65 8.38
CA GLN A 131 0.54 -2.28 7.84
C GLN A 131 0.79 -1.27 8.95
N ALA A 132 0.22 -1.48 10.14
CA ALA A 132 0.57 -0.65 11.31
C ALA A 132 2.06 -0.72 11.62
N ILE A 133 2.65 -1.94 11.58
CA ILE A 133 4.10 -2.13 11.76
C ILE A 133 4.89 -1.36 10.70
N SER A 134 4.51 -1.51 9.43
CA SER A 134 5.16 -0.82 8.30
C SER A 134 5.09 0.70 8.44
N LEU A 135 3.91 1.24 8.76
CA LEU A 135 3.69 2.68 8.91
C LEU A 135 4.51 3.26 10.07
N VAL A 136 4.55 2.57 11.20
CA VAL A 136 5.36 2.98 12.36
C VAL A 136 6.84 2.97 12.00
N ALA A 137 7.33 1.87 11.43
CA ALA A 137 8.75 1.72 11.09
C ALA A 137 9.20 2.76 10.04
N LEU A 138 8.45 2.91 8.96
CA LEU A 138 8.73 3.89 7.90
C LEU A 138 8.55 5.32 8.41
N GLY A 139 7.49 5.60 9.18
CA GLY A 139 7.17 6.94 9.69
C GLY A 139 8.22 7.46 10.68
N ILE A 140 8.66 6.61 11.62
CA ILE A 140 9.75 6.96 12.55
C ILE A 140 11.04 7.24 11.76
N ARG A 141 11.36 6.41 10.76
CA ARG A 141 12.58 6.63 9.99
C ARG A 141 12.49 7.90 9.15
N LEU A 142 11.35 8.17 8.55
CA LEU A 142 11.11 9.39 7.78
C LEU A 142 11.27 10.64 8.65
N SER A 143 10.72 10.66 9.86
CA SER A 143 10.80 11.82 10.75
C SER A 143 12.25 12.16 11.14
N ILE A 144 13.14 11.16 11.20
CA ILE A 144 14.58 11.34 11.43
C ILE A 144 15.28 11.88 10.17
N LEU A 145 14.93 11.37 8.99
CA LEU A 145 15.65 11.66 7.74
C LEU A 145 15.19 12.96 7.06
N LEU A 146 13.92 13.33 7.19
CA LEU A 146 13.33 14.47 6.49
C LEU A 146 13.97 15.82 6.85
N PRO A 147 14.30 16.13 8.13
CA PRO A 147 15.01 17.36 8.47
C PRO A 147 16.39 17.45 7.81
N GLN A 148 17.12 16.33 7.75
CA GLN A 148 18.45 16.24 7.14
C GLN A 148 18.37 16.47 5.62
N TYR A 149 17.39 15.84 4.97
CA TYR A 149 17.09 16.06 3.56
C TYR A 149 16.80 17.55 3.27
N ASN A 150 15.92 18.17 4.06
CA ASN A 150 15.56 19.58 3.89
C ASN A 150 16.73 20.53 4.15
N ALA A 151 17.66 20.19 5.04
CA ALA A 151 18.88 20.96 5.26
C ALA A 151 19.81 20.90 4.04
N ALA A 152 20.07 19.69 3.52
CA ALA A 152 20.94 19.49 2.36
C ALA A 152 20.40 20.20 1.10
N ILE A 153 19.09 20.14 0.85
CA ILE A 153 18.47 20.83 -0.29
C ILE A 153 18.57 22.36 -0.15
N ARG A 154 18.44 22.89 1.07
CA ARG A 154 18.61 24.34 1.31
C ARG A 154 20.03 24.79 1.00
N GLU A 155 21.02 24.07 1.51
CA GLU A 155 22.43 24.36 1.25
C GLU A 155 22.76 24.30 -0.26
N GLN A 156 22.27 23.28 -0.96
CA GLN A 156 22.45 23.15 -2.40
C GLN A 156 21.84 24.34 -3.16
N ASN A 157 20.64 24.78 -2.77
CA ASN A 157 19.98 25.91 -3.39
C ASN A 157 20.70 27.24 -3.12
N GLU A 158 21.26 27.43 -1.94
CA GLU A 158 22.08 28.59 -1.61
C GLU A 158 23.38 28.62 -2.42
N ASN A 159 24.06 27.48 -2.55
CA ASN A 159 25.26 27.36 -3.37
C ASN A 159 24.98 27.67 -4.85
N LEU A 160 23.86 27.16 -5.39
CA LEU A 160 23.43 27.48 -6.75
C LEU A 160 23.10 28.96 -6.94
N ARG A 161 22.52 29.62 -5.94
CA ARG A 161 22.28 31.08 -5.97
C ARG A 161 23.59 31.86 -5.99
N ARG A 162 24.54 31.54 -5.11
CA ARG A 162 25.87 32.17 -5.07
C ARG A 162 26.62 32.01 -6.40
N MET A 163 26.56 30.82 -7.01
CA MET A 163 27.16 30.58 -8.34
C MET A 163 26.51 31.45 -9.41
N ARG A 164 25.18 31.55 -9.44
CA ARG A 164 24.46 32.42 -10.40
C ARG A 164 24.77 33.90 -10.21
N GLU A 165 24.92 34.36 -8.98
CA GLU A 165 25.29 35.75 -8.67
C GLU A 165 26.72 36.06 -9.12
N ASN A 166 27.66 35.14 -8.89
CA ASN A 166 29.04 35.29 -9.35
C ASN A 166 29.16 35.32 -10.88
N LEU A 167 28.33 34.55 -11.59
CA LEU A 167 28.27 34.55 -13.06
C LEU A 167 27.64 35.82 -13.66
N ARG A 168 26.89 36.61 -12.87
CA ARG A 168 26.21 37.84 -13.32
C ARG A 168 27.04 39.11 -13.12
N LYS A 169 28.15 39.06 -12.41
CA LYS A 169 29.02 40.24 -12.21
C LYS A 169 29.74 40.53 -13.53
N PRO A 170 29.55 41.71 -14.15
CA PRO A 170 30.33 42.11 -15.32
C PRO A 170 31.81 42.24 -14.90
N PHE A 171 32.71 41.75 -15.76
CA PHE A 171 34.15 41.91 -15.62
C PHE A 171 34.55 43.39 -15.57
#